data_AF-A0A1Q9TZD6-F1
#
_entry.id   AF-A0A1Q9TZD6-F1
#
_cell.length_a   1.000
_cell.length_b   1.000
_cell.length_c   1.000
_cell.angle_alpha   90.00
_cell.angle_beta   90.00
_cell.angle_gamma   90.00
#
_symmetry.space_group_name_H-M   'P 1'
#
loop_
_entity.id
_entity.type
_entity.pdbx_description
1 polymer ?
#
loop_
_entity_poly.entity_id
_entity_poly.type
_entity_poly.pdbx_seq_one_letter_code
_entity_poly.pdbx_strand_id
1 'polypeptide(L)'
;MHITAAATTRAARYPTCATPSGRVHSRYERRLTDTPASVQETLIHLHDRKFFCDHTACEQKIFAEQVPGLTHRYARRTPHLTELLTHRDCTSRGSVPIPVVT
;
A
#
# COMPACT_ATOMS: atom_id res chain seq x y z
N MET A 1 2.88 -15.47 4.05
CA MET A 1 3.93 -14.78 4.85
C MET A 1 3.38 -13.47 5.40
N HIS A 2 3.73 -13.07 6.63
CA HIS A 2 3.27 -11.81 7.23
C HIS A 2 4.44 -10.86 7.50
N ILE A 3 4.31 -9.60 7.11
CA ILE A 3 5.29 -8.53 7.37
C ILE A 3 4.60 -7.44 8.17
N THR A 4 5.22 -6.96 9.25
CA THR A 4 4.75 -5.79 10.00
C THR A 4 5.67 -4.61 9.69
N ALA A 5 5.08 -3.47 9.34
CA ALA A 5 5.80 -2.23 9.04
C ALA A 5 5.11 -1.04 9.71
N ALA A 6 5.84 0.04 9.95
CA ALA A 6 5.29 1.27 10.50
C ALA A 6 5.78 2.48 9.71
N ALA A 7 4.88 3.42 9.41
CA ALA A 7 5.24 4.68 8.80
C ALA A 7 5.95 5.58 9.82
N THR A 8 7.13 6.09 9.45
CA THR A 8 8.00 6.87 10.35
C THR A 8 8.03 8.37 10.02
N THR A 9 7.39 8.82 8.93
CA THR A 9 7.39 10.25 8.57
C THR A 9 6.83 11.11 9.69
N ARG A 10 7.17 12.40 9.74
CA ARG A 10 6.56 13.35 10.69
C ARG A 10 5.40 14.12 10.11
N ALA A 11 5.29 14.18 8.78
CA ALA A 11 4.24 14.88 8.08
C ALA A 11 3.91 14.18 6.76
N ALA A 12 2.67 14.32 6.32
CA ALA A 12 2.19 13.83 5.04
C ALA A 12 1.47 14.95 4.27
N ARG A 13 1.35 14.77 2.95
CA ARG A 13 0.66 15.70 2.07
C ARG A 13 -0.59 15.04 1.51
N TYR A 14 -1.70 15.75 1.51
CA TYR A 14 -2.89 15.26 0.82
C TYR A 14 -2.72 15.43 -0.70
N PRO A 15 -3.03 14.42 -1.54
CA PRO A 15 -2.78 14.49 -2.98
C PRO A 15 -3.42 15.68 -3.70
N THR A 16 -4.59 16.16 -3.24
CA THR A 16 -5.30 17.25 -3.93
C THR A 16 -4.76 18.63 -3.58
N CYS A 17 -4.51 18.93 -2.30
CA CYS A 17 -4.06 20.27 -1.88
C CYS A 17 -2.54 20.38 -1.64
N ALA A 18 -1.82 19.26 -1.65
CA ALA A 18 -0.37 19.13 -1.41
C ALA A 18 0.16 19.80 -0.12
N THR A 19 -0.72 20.30 0.75
CA THR A 19 -0.35 21.00 1.98
C THR A 19 0.24 19.98 2.96
N PRO A 20 1.45 20.21 3.48
CA PRO A 20 2.05 19.31 4.45
C PRO A 20 1.32 19.47 5.79
N SER A 21 0.97 18.35 6.42
CA SER A 21 0.43 18.34 7.77
C SER A 21 1.15 17.32 8.64
N GLY A 22 1.54 17.75 9.84
CA GLY A 22 2.07 16.90 10.89
C GLY A 22 1.06 16.58 12.00
N ARG A 23 -0.15 17.19 11.97
CA ARG A 23 -1.13 17.02 13.05
C ARG A 23 -1.85 15.68 12.89
N VAL A 24 -1.55 14.74 13.77
CA VAL A 24 -2.12 13.38 13.76
C VAL A 24 -3.54 13.41 14.31
N HIS A 25 -4.50 12.90 13.53
CA HIS A 25 -5.86 12.60 13.97
C HIS A 25 -5.92 11.27 14.72
N SER A 26 -5.43 10.19 14.11
CA SER A 26 -5.40 8.86 14.73
C SER A 26 -4.36 7.96 14.09
N ARG A 27 -4.02 6.87 14.77
CA ARG A 27 -3.20 5.77 14.24
C ARG A 27 -4.12 4.60 13.86
N TYR A 28 -3.79 3.89 12.79
CA TYR A 28 -4.56 2.71 12.37
C TYR A 28 -3.67 1.68 11.69
N GLU A 29 -4.12 0.43 11.65
CA GLU A 29 -3.47 -0.63 10.89
C GLU A 29 -4.15 -0.81 9.53
N ARG A 30 -3.34 -0.87 8.48
CA ARG A 30 -3.76 -1.18 7.12
C ARG A 30 -3.18 -2.52 6.71
N ARG A 31 -4.05 -3.42 6.24
CA ARG A 31 -3.65 -4.71 5.68
C ARG A 31 -3.57 -4.60 4.17
N LEU A 32 -2.41 -4.91 3.60
CA LEU A 32 -2.17 -4.94 2.16
C LEU A 32 -1.72 -6.33 1.74
N THR A 33 -2.32 -6.85 0.67
CA THR A 33 -1.77 -8.01 -0.02
C THR A 33 -0.72 -7.55 -1.01
N ASP A 34 0.43 -8.20 -1.00
CA ASP A 34 1.54 -7.95 -1.91
C ASP A 34 1.90 -9.22 -2.69
N THR A 35 2.77 -9.05 -3.68
CA THR A 35 3.31 -10.15 -4.45
C THR A 35 3.94 -11.21 -3.54
N PRO A 36 3.78 -12.49 -3.89
CA PRO A 36 4.31 -13.57 -3.09
C PRO A 36 5.84 -13.50 -3.12
N ALA A 37 6.47 -13.38 -1.95
CA ALA A 37 7.94 -13.45 -1.83
C ALA A 37 8.45 -14.91 -1.88
N SER A 38 7.54 -15.87 -1.79
CA SER A 38 7.78 -17.32 -1.86
C SER A 38 6.56 -17.98 -2.52
N VAL A 39 6.22 -19.22 -2.19
CA VAL A 39 5.05 -19.94 -2.75
C VAL A 39 3.71 -19.41 -2.20
N GLN A 40 3.74 -18.49 -1.23
CA GLN A 40 2.57 -17.96 -0.54
C GLN A 40 2.47 -16.44 -0.68
N GLU A 41 1.24 -15.91 -0.69
CA GLU A 41 1.02 -14.46 -0.68
C GLU A 41 1.68 -13.80 0.53
N THR A 42 2.10 -12.55 0.32
CA THR A 42 2.67 -11.70 1.37
C THR A 42 1.58 -10.77 1.87
N LEU A 43 1.30 -10.79 3.17
CA LEU A 43 0.36 -9.87 3.80
C LEU A 43 1.12 -8.87 4.67
N ILE A 44 1.01 -7.59 4.33
CA ILE A 44 1.68 -6.48 5.01
C ILE A 44 0.70 -5.84 5.98
N HIS A 45 1.04 -5.85 7.26
CA HIS A 45 0.40 -5.11 8.34
C HIS A 45 1.12 -3.77 8.51
N LEU A 46 0.59 -2.71 7.91
CA LEU A 46 1.17 -1.37 7.96
C LEU A 46 0.49 -0.53 9.05
N HIS A 47 1.23 -0.17 10.08
CA HIS A 47 0.82 0.81 11.08
C HIS A 47 1.04 2.22 10.53
N ASP A 48 -0.05 2.92 10.25
CA ASP A 48 -0.04 4.22 9.59
C ASP A 48 -0.84 5.26 10.39
N ARG A 49 -0.76 6.53 9.99
CA ARG A 49 -1.44 7.66 10.63
C ARG A 49 -2.42 8.32 9.69
N LYS A 50 -3.52 8.78 10.27
CA LYS A 50 -4.41 9.78 9.68
C LYS A 50 -3.99 11.15 10.17
N PHE A 51 -3.84 12.09 9.26
CA PHE A 51 -3.49 13.48 9.49
C PHE A 51 -4.70 14.39 9.26
N PHE A 52 -4.75 15.51 9.97
CA PHE A 52 -5.68 16.60 9.64
C PHE A 52 -5.13 17.43 8.49
N CYS A 53 -5.96 17.83 7.53
CA CYS A 53 -5.58 18.85 6.55
C CYS A 53 -5.92 20.23 7.13
N ASP A 54 -4.88 21.06 7.33
CA ASP A 54 -5.06 22.42 7.87
C ASP A 54 -5.38 23.45 6.77
N HIS A 55 -5.47 23.04 5.50
CA HIS A 55 -5.91 23.91 4.40
C HIS A 55 -7.43 24.16 4.48
N THR A 56 -7.81 25.42 4.63
CA THR A 56 -9.20 25.85 4.86
C THR A 56 -10.11 25.52 3.69
N ALA A 57 -9.65 25.71 2.45
CA ALA A 57 -10.40 25.40 1.24
C ALA A 57 -10.34 23.92 0.81
N CYS A 58 -9.64 23.04 1.55
CA CYS A 58 -9.61 21.63 1.25
C CYS A 58 -10.92 20.96 1.67
N GLU A 59 -11.61 20.29 0.74
CA GLU A 59 -12.80 19.48 1.02
C GLU A 59 -12.51 18.36 2.02
N GLN A 60 -11.34 17.74 1.89
CA GLN A 60 -10.93 16.63 2.75
C GLN A 60 -10.18 17.15 3.98
N LYS A 61 -10.78 17.04 5.17
CA LYS A 61 -10.15 17.47 6.45
C LYS A 61 -9.31 16.40 7.13
N ILE A 62 -9.49 15.14 6.77
CA ILE A 62 -8.72 14.02 7.33
C ILE A 62 -8.26 13.14 6.18
N PHE A 63 -6.99 12.78 6.18
CA PHE A 63 -6.43 11.87 5.19
C PHE A 63 -5.43 10.91 5.83
N ALA A 64 -5.36 9.68 5.32
CA ALA A 64 -4.29 8.76 5.67
C ALA A 64 -3.02 9.14 4.91
N GLU A 65 -1.86 8.94 5.53
CA GLU A 65 -0.58 9.02 4.85
C GLU A 65 -0.53 8.05 3.65
N GLN A 66 0.09 8.50 2.56
CA GLN A 66 0.29 7.72 1.36
C GLN A 66 1.79 7.51 1.19
N VAL A 67 2.27 6.33 1.59
CA VAL A 67 3.65 5.89 1.44
C VAL A 67 3.88 5.62 -0.05
N PRO A 68 4.72 6.41 -0.73
CA PRO A 68 4.96 6.24 -2.15
C PRO A 68 5.41 4.81 -2.47
N GLY A 69 4.87 4.24 -3.56
CA GLY A 69 5.17 2.87 -3.99
C GLY A 69 4.52 1.75 -3.16
N LEU A 70 3.95 2.04 -1.99
CA LEU A 70 3.36 1.03 -1.11
C LEU A 70 1.85 1.21 -0.92
N THR A 71 1.37 2.44 -0.72
CA THR A 71 -0.05 2.70 -0.46
C THR A 71 -0.66 3.68 -1.45
N HIS A 72 -1.90 3.40 -1.85
CA HIS A 72 -2.76 4.34 -2.57
C HIS A 72 -4.11 4.47 -1.85
N ARG A 73 -4.90 5.52 -2.09
CA ARG A 73 -6.24 5.65 -1.47
C ARG A 73 -7.09 4.40 -1.80
N TYR A 74 -7.76 3.84 -0.78
CA TYR A 74 -8.65 2.66 -0.84
C TYR A 74 -8.05 1.33 -1.33
N ALA A 75 -6.79 1.31 -1.78
CA ALA A 75 -6.15 0.09 -2.26
C ALA A 75 -6.03 -0.98 -1.15
N ARG A 76 -6.41 -2.21 -1.46
CA ARG A 76 -6.16 -3.38 -0.59
C ARG A 76 -4.95 -4.19 -1.02
N ARG A 77 -4.35 -3.82 -2.15
CA ARG A 77 -3.18 -4.45 -2.75
C ARG A 77 -2.08 -3.39 -2.89
N THR A 78 -0.84 -3.83 -2.86
CA THR A 78 0.28 -2.96 -3.25
C THR A 78 0.14 -2.54 -4.72
N PRO A 79 0.69 -1.37 -5.11
CA PRO A 79 0.75 -0.96 -6.50
C PRO A 79 1.42 -2.03 -7.38
N HIS A 80 2.52 -2.62 -6.93
CA HIS A 80 3.24 -3.68 -7.64
C HIS A 80 2.37 -4.91 -7.93
N LEU A 81 1.64 -5.44 -6.93
CA LEU A 81 0.71 -6.54 -7.16
C LEU A 81 -0.43 -6.14 -8.10
N THR A 82 -0.93 -4.91 -7.98
CA THR A 82 -2.00 -4.41 -8.86
C THR A 82 -1.51 -4.32 -10.31
N GLU A 83 -0.28 -3.88 -10.54
CA GLU A 83 0.36 -3.82 -11.85
C GLU A 83 0.47 -5.22 -12.47
N LEU A 84 1.00 -6.21 -11.74
CA LEU A 84 1.08 -7.59 -12.25
C LEU A 84 -0.30 -8.19 -12.61
N LEU A 85 -1.34 -7.87 -11.85
CA LEU A 85 -2.69 -8.37 -12.12
C LEU A 85 -3.42 -7.62 -13.25
N THR A 86 -3.03 -6.38 -13.52
CA THR A 86 -3.64 -5.54 -14.56
C THR A 86 -2.90 -5.62 -15.88
N HIS A 87 -1.61 -6.00 -15.85
CA HIS A 87 -0.97 -6.58 -17.02
C HIS A 87 -1.78 -7.79 -17.44
N ARG A 88 -2.41 -7.69 -18.61
CA ARG A 88 -3.22 -8.76 -19.18
C ARG A 88 -2.25 -9.83 -19.66
N ASP A 89 -1.86 -10.70 -18.74
CA ASP A 89 -1.29 -11.99 -19.07
C ASP A 89 -2.33 -12.78 -19.85
N CYS A 90 -2.20 -12.78 -21.17
CA CYS A 90 -2.81 -13.76 -22.06
C CYS A 90 -2.11 -15.12 -21.98
N THR A 91 -1.30 -15.36 -20.96
CA THR A 91 -0.51 -16.58 -20.81
C THR A 91 -1.41 -17.75 -20.45
N SER A 92 -1.76 -18.52 -21.47
CA SER A 92 -2.25 -19.89 -21.39
C SER A 92 -1.55 -20.64 -20.26
N ARG A 93 -2.38 -21.31 -19.46
CA ARG A 93 -2.04 -22.38 -18.52
C ARG A 93 -0.84 -23.21 -19.03
N GLY A 94 0.37 -22.84 -18.61
CA GLY A 94 1.62 -23.51 -18.96
C GLY A 94 2.23 -24.06 -17.69
N SER A 95 2.16 -25.38 -17.54
CA SER A 95 2.79 -26.17 -16.49
C SER A 95 4.21 -25.70 -16.18
N VAL A 96 4.48 -25.37 -14.92
CA VAL A 96 5.87 -25.28 -14.41
C VAL A 96 6.36 -26.72 -14.23
N PRO A 97 7.38 -27.21 -14.98
CA PRO A 97 7.99 -28.48 -14.64
C PRO A 97 8.87 -28.25 -13.41
N ILE A 98 8.60 -29.03 -12.36
CA ILE A 98 9.49 -29.17 -11.21
C ILE A 98 10.75 -29.90 -11.71
N PRO A 99 11.97 -29.34 -11.58
CA PRO A 99 13.16 -30.11 -11.89
C PRO A 99 13.33 -31.17 -10.81
N VAL A 100 13.16 -32.44 -11.18
CA VAL A 100 13.63 -33.57 -10.37
C VAL A 100 15.15 -33.58 -10.49
N VAL A 101 15.85 -33.20 -9.43
CA VAL A 101 17.29 -33.43 -9.32
C VAL A 101 17.49 -34.94 -9.26
N THR A 102 18.25 -35.47 -10.23
CA THR A 102 18.73 -36.87 -10.22
C THR A 102 20.03 -36.94 -9.46
#